data_AF-A0A1V6EHN0-F1
#
_entry.id   AF-A0A1V6EHN0-F1
#
_cell.length_a   1.000
_cell.length_b   1.000
_cell.length_c   1.000
_cell.angle_alpha   90.00
_cell.angle_beta   90.00
_cell.angle_gamma   90.00
#
_symmetry.space_group_name_H-M   'P 1'
#
loop_
_entity.id
_entity.type
_entity.pdbx_description
1 polymer ?
#
loop_
_entity_poly.entity_id
_entity_poly.type
_entity_poly.pdbx_seq_one_letter_code
_entity_poly.pdbx_strand_id
1 'polypeptide(L)'
;MKRKTKFCILIGIVICIVITSLLVACDKNIETKTQTVLYKSANVEVIQTEDTQEITYVFYEWINLSDKEAYTKNTVLLTGEISNIRYATVSYRFMDCNVIDNMTLFDVKVDKVLACNSDLFPNREFITVGVGYNTNNYSEDLPEISEGNQYLIFCYVAADIENDVRETSQYVDCWIGYPKDLLCERIDGYYLVGDFFSDIPKAINLADSTGITEKDVETIMTFDQDDDLGIRNLIKNTMDKSSIKSFFNNDVAVSSVLRLKERLSNNPNSLWQLINRYYLVEKTVFENYVRVIAESFID
;
A
#
# COMPACT_ATOMS: atom_id res chain seq x y z
N MET A 1 -16.75 49.10 -57.65
CA MET A 1 -16.14 47.78 -57.33
C MET A 1 -15.04 47.79 -56.25
N LYS A 2 -14.22 48.85 -56.07
CA LYS A 2 -13.09 48.85 -55.11
C LYS A 2 -13.44 48.86 -53.59
N ARG A 3 -14.67 49.21 -53.19
CA ARG A 3 -15.06 49.27 -51.76
C ARG A 3 -15.44 47.92 -51.14
N LYS A 4 -16.02 46.99 -51.91
CA LYS A 4 -16.42 45.66 -51.41
C LYS A 4 -15.20 44.79 -51.06
N THR A 5 -14.13 44.87 -51.86
CA THR A 5 -12.90 44.09 -51.64
C THR A 5 -12.17 44.49 -50.35
N LYS A 6 -12.13 45.79 -50.02
CA LYS A 6 -11.49 46.26 -48.77
C LYS A 6 -12.27 45.87 -47.51
N PHE A 7 -13.59 45.77 -47.60
CA PHE A 7 -14.45 45.37 -46.48
C PHE A 7 -14.30 43.87 -46.16
N CYS A 8 -14.22 43.02 -47.19
CA CYS A 8 -13.99 41.59 -47.01
C CYS A 8 -12.61 41.28 -46.41
N ILE A 9 -11.57 42.04 -46.79
CA ILE A 9 -10.22 41.88 -46.22
C ILE A 9 -10.20 42.30 -44.74
N LEU A 10 -10.87 43.39 -44.38
CA LEU A 10 -10.94 43.86 -43.00
C LEU A 10 -11.67 42.85 -42.09
N ILE A 11 -12.77 42.27 -42.56
CA ILE A 11 -13.50 41.21 -41.84
C ILE A 11 -12.63 39.96 -41.68
N GLY A 12 -11.90 39.55 -42.73
CA GLY A 12 -10.99 38.41 -42.65
C GLY A 12 -9.88 38.59 -41.61
N ILE A 13 -9.30 39.80 -41.50
CA ILE A 13 -8.25 40.10 -40.52
C ILE A 13 -8.81 40.09 -39.09
N VAL A 14 -10.00 40.67 -38.86
CA VAL A 14 -10.63 40.66 -37.53
C VAL A 14 -10.97 39.23 -37.10
N ILE A 15 -11.48 38.39 -38.00
CA ILE A 15 -11.78 36.98 -37.71
C ILE A 15 -10.49 36.21 -37.38
N CYS A 16 -9.39 36.43 -38.12
CA CYS A 16 -8.11 35.79 -37.80
C CYS A 16 -7.54 36.22 -36.45
N ILE A 17 -7.67 37.49 -36.06
CA ILE A 17 -7.23 37.99 -34.75
C ILE A 17 -8.08 37.38 -33.63
N VAL A 18 -9.40 37.31 -33.81
CA VAL A 18 -10.32 36.70 -32.84
C VAL A 18 -10.03 35.20 -32.67
N ILE A 19 -9.84 34.46 -33.78
CA ILE A 19 -9.52 33.01 -33.73
C ILE A 19 -8.15 32.76 -33.10
N THR A 20 -7.12 33.56 -33.42
CA THR A 20 -5.80 33.40 -32.78
C THR A 20 -5.83 33.77 -31.30
N SER A 21 -6.59 34.79 -30.90
CA SER A 21 -6.78 35.12 -29.48
C SER A 21 -7.62 34.07 -28.72
N LEU A 22 -8.60 33.44 -29.36
CA LEU A 22 -9.34 32.30 -28.79
C LEU A 22 -8.48 31.03 -28.69
N LEU A 23 -7.61 30.77 -29.67
CA LEU A 23 -6.65 29.66 -29.60
C LEU A 23 -5.63 29.86 -28.47
N VAL A 24 -5.11 31.08 -28.30
CA VAL A 24 -4.19 31.41 -27.19
C VAL A 24 -4.91 31.44 -25.82
N ALA A 25 -6.22 31.71 -25.79
CA ALA A 25 -7.03 31.62 -24.57
C ALA A 25 -7.44 30.18 -24.22
N CYS A 26 -7.63 29.30 -25.20
CA CYS A 26 -7.88 27.88 -24.98
C CYS A 26 -6.62 27.11 -24.55
N ASP A 27 -5.43 27.59 -24.90
CA ASP A 27 -4.15 26.95 -24.52
C ASP A 27 -3.71 27.30 -23.08
N LYS A 28 -4.39 28.23 -22.41
CA LYS A 28 -4.05 28.71 -21.05
C LYS A 28 -4.89 28.13 -19.92
N ASN A 29 -5.80 27.20 -20.21
CA ASN A 29 -6.59 26.49 -19.20
C ASN A 29 -6.22 25.01 -19.06
N ILE A 30 -5.05 24.60 -19.54
CA ILE A 30 -4.36 23.49 -18.90
C ILE A 30 -3.84 24.08 -17.59
N GLU A 31 -4.59 23.90 -16.50
CA GLU A 31 -4.03 23.96 -15.17
C GLU A 31 -2.77 23.10 -15.22
N THR A 32 -1.61 23.74 -15.30
CA THR A 32 -0.35 23.10 -14.98
C THR A 32 -0.45 22.88 -13.49
N LYS A 33 -1.13 21.80 -13.07
CA LYS A 33 -1.04 21.27 -11.72
C LYS A 33 0.46 21.23 -11.48
N THR A 34 0.92 22.11 -10.61
CA THR A 34 2.34 22.23 -10.30
C THR A 34 2.66 20.93 -9.58
N GLN A 35 3.17 19.95 -10.32
CA GLN A 35 3.55 18.66 -9.75
C GLN A 35 4.64 18.94 -8.72
N THR A 36 4.40 18.50 -7.48
CA THR A 36 5.36 18.71 -6.39
C THR A 36 6.51 17.74 -6.62
N VAL A 37 7.70 18.28 -6.92
CA VAL A 37 8.92 17.47 -7.07
C VAL A 37 9.41 17.09 -5.69
N LEU A 38 9.42 15.78 -5.40
CA LEU A 38 9.95 15.24 -4.14
C LEU A 38 11.47 15.09 -4.22
N TYR A 39 11.98 14.65 -5.37
CA TYR A 39 13.40 14.48 -5.61
C TYR A 39 13.74 14.58 -7.10
N LYS A 40 14.91 15.13 -7.45
CA LYS A 40 15.37 15.18 -8.83
C LYS A 40 16.89 15.20 -8.92
N SER A 41 17.43 14.27 -9.70
CA SER A 41 18.84 14.18 -10.09
C SER A 41 18.97 14.10 -11.62
N ALA A 42 20.17 13.84 -12.12
CA ALA A 42 20.39 13.63 -13.56
C ALA A 42 19.76 12.31 -14.06
N ASN A 43 19.58 11.33 -13.17
CA ASN A 43 19.15 9.98 -13.52
C ASN A 43 17.77 9.60 -12.98
N VAL A 44 17.29 10.32 -11.96
CA VAL A 44 16.05 10.01 -11.24
C VAL A 44 15.19 11.27 -11.07
N GLU A 45 13.89 11.14 -11.26
CA GLU A 45 12.90 12.16 -10.92
C GLU A 45 11.74 11.52 -10.15
N VAL A 46 11.44 12.05 -8.97
CA VAL A 46 10.31 11.63 -8.13
C VAL A 46 9.35 12.79 -7.99
N ILE A 47 8.12 12.58 -8.44
CA ILE A 47 7.04 13.57 -8.40
C ILE A 47 5.88 13.04 -7.58
N GLN A 48 5.29 13.91 -6.77
CA GLN A 48 4.07 13.60 -6.06
C GLN A 48 2.90 13.53 -7.06
N THR A 49 2.05 12.53 -6.91
CA THR A 49 0.90 12.26 -7.76
C THR A 49 -0.39 12.18 -6.96
N GLU A 50 -1.51 12.19 -7.68
CA GLU A 50 -2.82 11.87 -7.10
C GLU A 50 -3.04 10.36 -7.12
N ASP A 51 -3.77 9.87 -6.13
CA ASP A 51 -4.12 8.45 -5.95
C ASP A 51 -4.74 7.84 -7.23
N THR A 52 -5.48 8.65 -7.99
CA THR A 52 -6.32 8.23 -9.12
C THR A 52 -5.62 8.16 -10.48
N GLN A 53 -4.30 8.42 -10.57
CA GLN A 53 -3.61 8.38 -11.86
C GLN A 53 -3.41 6.93 -12.33
N GLU A 54 -3.91 6.61 -13.53
CA GLU A 54 -3.73 5.32 -14.20
C GLU A 54 -2.28 5.25 -14.74
N ILE A 55 -1.54 4.22 -14.33
CA ILE A 55 -0.10 4.15 -14.57
C ILE A 55 0.28 2.77 -15.14
N THR A 56 1.30 2.76 -16.00
CA THR A 56 1.83 1.58 -16.69
C THR A 56 2.85 0.85 -15.82
N TYR A 57 2.70 -0.48 -15.68
CA TYR A 57 3.49 -1.31 -14.77
C TYR A 57 4.76 -1.86 -15.38
N VAL A 58 5.81 -1.97 -14.56
CA VAL A 58 6.80 -3.04 -14.69
C VAL A 58 6.35 -4.20 -13.80
N PHE A 59 6.25 -5.39 -14.41
CA PHE A 59 5.87 -6.61 -13.70
C PHE A 59 7.00 -6.99 -12.73
N TYR A 60 6.79 -6.80 -11.42
CA TYR A 60 7.67 -7.38 -10.41
C TYR A 60 7.23 -8.83 -10.19
N GLU A 61 7.98 -9.78 -10.76
CA GLU A 61 7.84 -11.18 -10.37
C GLU A 61 8.40 -11.32 -8.96
N TRP A 62 7.51 -11.32 -7.96
CA TRP A 62 7.89 -11.57 -6.57
C TRP A 62 8.41 -13.01 -6.48
N ILE A 63 9.73 -13.16 -6.46
CA ILE A 63 10.35 -14.44 -6.10
C ILE A 63 9.81 -14.81 -4.71
N ASN A 64 9.31 -16.04 -4.55
CA ASN A 64 8.77 -16.53 -3.27
C ASN A 64 9.69 -16.13 -2.11
N LEU A 65 9.15 -15.35 -1.16
CA LEU A 65 9.88 -14.96 0.04
C LEU A 65 10.09 -16.19 0.92
N SER A 66 11.34 -16.56 1.18
CA SER A 66 11.65 -17.59 2.17
C SER A 66 11.69 -17.03 3.59
N ASP A 67 11.44 -17.87 4.60
CA ASP A 67 11.56 -17.50 6.01
C ASP A 67 12.90 -16.82 6.31
N LYS A 68 14.00 -17.43 5.87
CA LYS A 68 15.34 -16.86 6.07
C LYS A 68 15.40 -15.44 5.50
N GLU A 69 14.95 -15.23 4.26
CA GLU A 69 14.98 -13.91 3.63
C GLU A 69 14.14 -12.87 4.38
N ALA A 70 12.99 -13.26 4.93
CA ALA A 70 12.13 -12.35 5.70
C ALA A 70 12.84 -11.77 6.94
N TYR A 71 13.81 -12.48 7.52
CA TYR A 71 14.54 -12.00 8.70
C TYR A 71 15.98 -11.57 8.40
N THR A 72 16.62 -12.10 7.35
CA THR A 72 18.03 -11.79 7.04
C THR A 72 18.19 -10.73 5.98
N LYS A 73 17.21 -10.56 5.07
CA LYS A 73 17.29 -9.51 4.05
C LYS A 73 16.78 -8.17 4.59
N ASN A 74 15.73 -8.17 5.42
CA ASN A 74 15.27 -6.96 6.08
C ASN A 74 16.28 -6.52 7.14
N THR A 75 16.57 -5.22 7.16
CA THR A 75 17.58 -4.67 8.07
C THR A 75 16.96 -4.05 9.33
N VAL A 76 15.67 -3.76 9.32
CA VAL A 76 14.94 -3.27 10.48
C VAL A 76 13.52 -3.82 10.52
N LEU A 77 13.13 -4.28 11.71
CA LEU A 77 11.79 -4.77 12.04
C LEU A 77 11.22 -3.85 13.11
N LEU A 78 10.10 -3.19 12.84
CA LEU A 78 9.57 -2.16 13.72
C LEU A 78 8.05 -2.12 13.74
N THR A 79 7.51 -1.55 14.80
CA THR A 79 6.09 -1.24 14.93
C THR A 79 5.90 0.27 14.99
N GLY A 80 4.78 0.73 14.46
CA GLY A 80 4.46 2.15 14.49
C GLY A 80 3.13 2.48 13.87
N GLU A 81 2.77 3.75 14.00
CA GLU A 81 1.56 4.35 13.46
C GLU A 81 1.87 5.07 12.15
N ILE A 82 1.06 4.84 11.12
CA ILE A 82 1.21 5.48 9.81
C ILE A 82 0.69 6.91 9.87
N SER A 83 1.44 7.80 9.24
CA SER A 83 1.06 9.20 9.03
C SER A 83 1.56 9.73 7.69
N ASN A 84 0.98 10.83 7.22
CA ASN A 84 1.47 11.61 6.09
C ASN A 84 1.68 10.78 4.80
N ILE A 85 0.65 10.06 4.36
CA ILE A 85 0.66 9.23 3.14
C ILE A 85 0.74 10.13 1.90
N ARG A 86 1.65 9.78 0.99
CA ARG A 86 1.95 10.49 -0.25
C ARG A 86 2.10 9.48 -1.38
N TYR A 87 1.41 9.71 -2.49
CA TYR A 87 1.61 8.94 -3.70
C TYR A 87 2.66 9.61 -4.57
N ALA A 88 3.54 8.81 -5.16
CA ALA A 88 4.60 9.33 -6.01
C ALA A 88 4.84 8.42 -7.21
N THR A 89 5.31 9.05 -8.29
CA THR A 89 5.87 8.38 -9.46
C THR A 89 7.36 8.64 -9.50
N VAL A 90 8.15 7.58 -9.71
CA VAL A 90 9.60 7.64 -9.92
C VAL A 90 9.94 7.27 -11.35
N SER A 91 10.67 8.16 -12.00
CA SER A 91 11.25 7.92 -13.32
C SER A 91 12.76 7.75 -13.16
N TYR A 92 13.33 6.67 -13.70
CA TYR A 92 14.77 6.38 -13.60
C TYR A 92 15.30 5.63 -14.82
N ARG A 93 16.63 5.59 -14.98
CA ARG A 93 17.29 4.84 -16.07
C ARG A 93 17.80 3.49 -15.57
N PHE A 94 17.38 2.40 -16.21
CA PHE A 94 17.84 1.03 -15.92
C PHE A 94 18.14 0.27 -17.21
N MET A 95 19.35 -0.32 -17.31
CA MET A 95 19.80 -1.09 -18.48
C MET A 95 19.49 -0.42 -19.84
N ASP A 96 19.79 0.88 -19.94
CA ASP A 96 19.53 1.74 -21.10
C ASP A 96 18.06 2.03 -21.45
N CYS A 97 17.13 1.64 -20.59
CA CYS A 97 15.71 2.01 -20.69
C CYS A 97 15.33 3.06 -19.65
N ASN A 98 14.38 3.93 -20.01
CA ASN A 98 13.69 4.76 -19.03
C ASN A 98 12.55 3.93 -18.44
N VAL A 99 12.53 3.82 -17.12
CA VAL A 99 11.52 3.13 -16.34
C VAL A 99 10.72 4.17 -15.56
N ILE A 100 9.42 3.96 -15.46
CA ILE A 100 8.51 4.76 -14.66
C ILE A 100 7.76 3.80 -13.75
N ASP A 101 7.96 3.95 -12.44
CA ASP A 101 7.31 3.15 -11.40
C ASP A 101 6.48 4.06 -10.48
N ASN A 102 5.58 3.46 -9.71
CA ASN A 102 4.87 4.15 -8.64
C ASN A 102 5.25 3.62 -7.29
N MET A 103 5.08 4.49 -6.31
CA MET A 103 5.24 4.12 -4.93
C MET A 103 4.27 4.88 -4.04
N THR A 104 3.97 4.25 -2.93
CA THR A 104 3.36 4.92 -1.78
C THR A 104 4.49 5.24 -0.80
N LEU A 105 4.56 6.50 -0.39
CA LEU A 105 5.44 7.00 0.65
C LEU A 105 4.60 7.35 1.87
N PHE A 106 5.09 7.03 3.06
CA PHE A 106 4.40 7.38 4.29
C PHE A 106 5.41 7.51 5.43
N ASP A 107 5.04 8.23 6.46
CA ASP A 107 5.85 8.36 7.66
C ASP A 107 5.33 7.42 8.74
N VAL A 108 6.24 6.73 9.41
CA VAL A 108 5.92 5.85 10.54
C VAL A 108 6.39 6.53 11.80
N LYS A 109 5.45 6.84 12.69
CA LYS A 109 5.77 7.17 14.07
C LYS A 109 6.16 5.88 14.80
N VAL A 110 7.45 5.72 15.06
CA VAL A 110 7.99 4.47 15.60
C VAL A 110 7.54 4.30 17.06
N ASP A 111 6.84 3.20 17.35
CA ASP A 111 6.52 2.74 18.72
C ASP A 111 7.70 1.94 19.26
N LYS A 112 8.17 0.96 18.49
CA LYS A 112 9.24 0.05 18.90
C LYS A 112 10.03 -0.48 17.72
N VAL A 113 11.35 -0.54 17.88
CA VAL A 113 12.23 -1.32 16.99
C VAL A 113 12.42 -2.69 17.63
N LEU A 114 11.99 -3.75 16.94
CA LEU A 114 12.07 -5.13 17.42
C LEU A 114 13.43 -5.76 17.12
N ALA A 115 14.00 -5.45 15.96
CA ALA A 115 15.33 -5.86 15.53
C ALA A 115 15.88 -4.85 14.53
N CYS A 116 17.18 -4.61 14.57
CA CYS A 116 17.89 -3.79 13.59
C CYS A 116 19.32 -4.31 13.45
N ASN A 117 19.78 -4.55 12.22
CA ASN A 117 21.14 -4.98 11.92
C ASN A 117 21.94 -3.92 11.11
N SER A 118 21.36 -2.72 10.94
CA SER A 118 21.96 -1.62 10.20
C SER A 118 22.42 -0.50 11.12
N ASP A 119 23.69 -0.13 10.99
CA ASP A 119 24.26 1.05 11.64
C ASP A 119 23.80 2.38 10.99
N LEU A 120 23.16 2.31 9.82
CA LEU A 120 22.65 3.46 9.08
C LEU A 120 21.19 3.77 9.39
N PHE A 121 20.51 2.96 10.21
CA PHE A 121 19.13 3.22 10.60
C PHE A 121 19.03 4.54 11.39
N PRO A 122 18.20 5.51 10.96
CA PRO A 122 18.15 6.80 11.61
C PRO A 122 17.45 6.70 12.97
N ASN A 123 18.14 7.15 14.01
CA ASN A 123 17.56 7.24 15.35
C ASN A 123 16.67 8.50 15.47
N ARG A 124 15.42 8.39 15.02
CA ARG A 124 14.41 9.47 15.07
C ARG A 124 13.01 8.92 15.27
N GLU A 125 12.10 9.78 15.76
CA GLU A 125 10.71 9.40 16.07
C GLU A 125 9.90 9.02 14.82
N PHE A 126 10.17 9.70 13.69
CA PHE A 126 9.48 9.47 12.42
C PHE A 126 10.45 8.99 11.36
N ILE A 127 10.15 7.84 10.76
CA ILE A 127 10.88 7.36 9.59
C ILE A 127 9.97 7.42 8.36
N THR A 128 10.53 7.81 7.22
CA THR A 128 9.83 7.78 5.94
C THR A 128 10.06 6.43 5.29
N VAL A 129 8.98 5.76 4.94
CA VAL A 129 8.98 4.42 4.34
C VAL A 129 8.40 4.52 2.93
N GLY A 130 9.03 3.82 1.99
CA GLY A 130 8.56 3.68 0.61
C GLY A 130 8.17 2.25 0.27
N VAL A 131 7.15 2.11 -0.58
CA VAL A 131 6.73 0.82 -1.10
C VAL A 131 6.28 0.92 -2.56
N GLY A 132 6.73 -0.01 -3.40
CA GLY A 132 6.63 0.06 -4.87
C GLY A 132 5.28 -0.31 -5.48
N TYR A 133 4.18 -0.25 -4.75
CA TYR A 133 2.83 -0.43 -5.29
C TYR A 133 1.94 0.78 -5.03
N ASN A 134 1.00 1.02 -5.94
CA ASN A 134 -0.12 1.91 -5.72
C ASN A 134 -1.31 1.06 -5.22
N THR A 135 -1.97 1.53 -4.17
CA THR A 135 -3.15 0.96 -3.52
C THR A 135 -4.31 0.67 -4.49
N ASN A 136 -4.41 1.38 -5.61
CA ASN A 136 -5.58 1.31 -6.49
C ASN A 136 -5.53 0.23 -7.59
N ASN A 137 -4.42 -0.46 -7.79
CA ASN A 137 -4.28 -1.36 -8.96
C ASN A 137 -3.55 -2.68 -8.70
N TYR A 138 -3.06 -2.92 -7.49
CA TYR A 138 -2.41 -4.19 -7.17
C TYR A 138 -3.37 -5.21 -6.60
N SER A 139 -3.05 -6.48 -6.90
CA SER A 139 -3.79 -7.70 -6.58
C SER A 139 -4.39 -7.72 -5.17
N GLU A 140 -5.53 -8.40 -5.12
CA GLU A 140 -6.49 -8.67 -4.03
C GLU A 140 -5.93 -8.94 -2.62
N ASP A 141 -4.62 -9.07 -2.42
CA ASP A 141 -3.97 -9.48 -1.18
C ASP A 141 -3.13 -8.39 -0.46
N LEU A 142 -2.93 -7.21 -1.04
CA LEU A 142 -2.04 -6.21 -0.42
C LEU A 142 -2.68 -5.50 0.79
N PRO A 143 -1.91 -5.24 1.87
CA PRO A 143 -2.33 -4.38 2.96
C PRO A 143 -2.70 -2.99 2.46
N GLU A 144 -3.82 -2.48 2.96
CA GLU A 144 -4.24 -1.11 2.71
C GLU A 144 -3.51 -0.21 3.70
N ILE A 145 -2.82 0.82 3.20
CA ILE A 145 -2.09 1.78 4.03
C ILE A 145 -3.03 2.94 4.33
N SER A 146 -3.38 3.12 5.60
CA SER A 146 -4.32 4.18 6.01
C SER A 146 -3.75 4.98 7.20
N GLU A 147 -4.03 6.28 7.23
CA GLU A 147 -3.60 7.20 8.30
C GLU A 147 -4.08 6.72 9.68
N GLY A 148 -3.21 6.80 10.69
CA GLY A 148 -3.52 6.43 12.08
C GLY A 148 -3.54 4.93 12.36
N ASN A 149 -3.44 4.08 11.33
CA ASN A 149 -3.36 2.64 11.52
C ASN A 149 -1.97 2.22 11.99
N GLN A 150 -1.92 1.15 12.78
CA GLN A 150 -0.69 0.61 13.33
C GLN A 150 -0.26 -0.64 12.59
N TYR A 151 1.05 -0.79 12.38
CA TYR A 151 1.62 -1.90 11.63
C TYR A 151 2.82 -2.49 12.34
N LEU A 152 3.10 -3.75 12.05
CA LEU A 152 4.42 -4.34 12.14
C LEU A 152 5.02 -4.37 10.73
N ILE A 153 6.20 -3.79 10.58
CA ILE A 153 6.84 -3.51 9.31
C ILE A 153 8.21 -4.18 9.29
N PHE A 154 8.46 -4.97 8.25
CA PHE A 154 9.78 -5.49 7.94
C PHE A 154 10.30 -4.72 6.73
N CYS A 155 11.42 -4.01 6.89
CA CYS A 155 11.94 -3.18 5.82
C CYS A 155 13.47 -3.16 5.78
N TYR A 156 13.96 -2.70 4.64
CA TYR A 156 15.37 -2.41 4.38
C TYR A 156 15.63 -0.95 4.69
N VAL A 157 16.75 -0.62 5.33
CA VAL A 157 17.26 0.74 5.40
C VAL A 157 17.70 1.09 3.98
N ALA A 158 17.14 2.16 3.43
CA ALA A 158 17.35 2.51 2.04
C ALA A 158 18.82 2.80 1.73
N ALA A 159 19.57 3.32 2.70
CA ALA A 159 21.01 3.55 2.61
C ALA A 159 21.84 2.26 2.48
N ASP A 160 21.31 1.09 2.85
CA ASP A 160 21.97 -0.21 2.72
C ASP A 160 21.65 -0.92 1.38
N ILE A 161 20.78 -0.35 0.54
CA ILE A 161 20.40 -0.97 -0.72
C ILE A 161 21.61 -0.97 -1.67
N GLU A 162 22.15 -2.16 -1.93
CA GLU A 162 23.17 -2.34 -2.95
C GLU A 162 22.64 -1.98 -4.33
N ASN A 163 23.42 -1.21 -5.10
CA ASN A 163 23.05 -0.75 -6.44
C ASN A 163 21.69 -0.04 -6.45
N ASP A 164 21.52 0.97 -5.59
CA ASP A 164 20.31 1.81 -5.50
C ASP A 164 20.06 2.66 -6.77
N VAL A 165 19.65 2.00 -7.86
CA VAL A 165 19.40 2.64 -9.17
C VAL A 165 18.31 3.72 -9.09
N ARG A 166 17.36 3.54 -8.17
CA ARG A 166 16.25 4.47 -7.94
C ARG A 166 16.62 5.61 -7.00
N GLU A 167 17.86 5.64 -6.50
CA GLU A 167 18.33 6.60 -5.50
C GLU A 167 17.37 6.70 -4.30
N THR A 168 16.75 5.57 -3.92
CA THR A 168 15.76 5.41 -2.86
C THR A 168 16.23 6.02 -1.54
N SER A 169 17.51 5.87 -1.21
CA SER A 169 18.14 6.49 -0.04
C SER A 169 18.05 8.02 0.04
N GLN A 170 17.72 8.71 -1.06
CA GLN A 170 17.63 10.18 -1.11
C GLN A 170 16.27 10.72 -0.68
N TYR A 171 15.23 9.89 -0.62
CA TYR A 171 13.86 10.34 -0.33
C TYR A 171 13.05 9.41 0.60
N VAL A 172 13.59 8.24 0.99
CA VAL A 172 13.03 7.42 2.08
C VAL A 172 14.15 6.93 3.00
N ASP A 173 13.81 6.65 4.26
CA ASP A 173 14.74 5.98 5.18
C ASP A 173 14.68 4.47 5.01
N CYS A 174 13.50 3.94 4.70
CA CYS A 174 13.27 2.52 4.60
C CYS A 174 12.43 2.14 3.38
N TRP A 175 12.66 0.94 2.85
CA TRP A 175 11.92 0.39 1.73
C TRP A 175 11.31 -0.96 2.10
N ILE A 176 10.05 -1.22 1.71
CA ILE A 176 9.41 -2.52 1.91
C ILE A 176 9.54 -3.33 0.62
N GLY A 177 10.22 -4.47 0.72
CA GLY A 177 10.38 -5.42 -0.37
C GLY A 177 9.08 -6.18 -0.64
N TYR A 178 8.53 -6.87 0.36
CA TYR A 178 7.43 -7.82 0.18
C TYR A 178 6.18 -7.42 0.97
N PRO A 179 5.50 -6.33 0.60
CA PRO A 179 4.46 -5.74 1.43
C PRO A 179 3.27 -6.65 1.68
N LYS A 180 2.94 -7.55 0.75
CA LYS A 180 1.89 -8.55 0.95
C LYS A 180 2.09 -9.34 2.26
N ASP A 181 3.32 -9.80 2.47
CA ASP A 181 3.65 -10.68 3.58
C ASP A 181 4.19 -9.89 4.77
N LEU A 182 4.89 -8.78 4.52
CA LEU A 182 5.76 -8.10 5.50
C LEU A 182 5.26 -6.73 6.00
N LEU A 183 4.07 -6.30 5.56
CA LEU A 183 3.39 -5.13 6.10
C LEU A 183 2.14 -5.59 6.85
N CYS A 184 2.30 -5.92 8.13
CA CYS A 184 1.25 -6.58 8.91
C CYS A 184 0.39 -5.54 9.65
N GLU A 185 -0.88 -5.45 9.27
CA GLU A 185 -1.86 -4.54 9.88
C GLU A 185 -2.25 -4.97 11.30
N ARG A 186 -2.30 -4.02 12.24
CA ARG A 186 -2.78 -4.26 13.60
C ARG A 186 -4.28 -3.99 13.70
N ILE A 187 -5.03 -4.98 14.19
CA ILE A 187 -6.46 -4.90 14.49
C ILE A 187 -6.65 -5.27 15.96
N ASP A 188 -6.98 -4.27 16.79
CA ASP A 188 -7.29 -4.38 18.23
C ASP A 188 -6.55 -5.52 18.98
N GLY A 189 -5.25 -5.34 19.19
CA GLY A 189 -4.42 -6.29 19.95
C GLY A 189 -3.93 -7.51 19.16
N TYR A 190 -4.33 -7.66 17.89
CA TYR A 190 -3.87 -8.69 16.97
C TYR A 190 -3.22 -8.07 15.74
N TYR A 191 -2.42 -8.84 15.02
CA TYR A 191 -1.99 -8.56 13.66
C TYR A 191 -2.74 -9.45 12.68
N LEU A 192 -3.23 -8.87 11.60
CA LEU A 192 -3.81 -9.55 10.45
C LEU A 192 -2.68 -9.87 9.47
N VAL A 193 -2.40 -11.15 9.28
CA VAL A 193 -1.23 -11.64 8.53
C VAL A 193 -1.62 -12.69 7.50
N GLY A 194 -0.87 -12.76 6.39
CA GLY A 194 -1.03 -13.82 5.40
C GLY A 194 -0.54 -15.19 5.87
N ASP A 195 -0.68 -16.18 5.00
CA ASP A 195 -0.31 -17.58 5.23
C ASP A 195 1.20 -17.78 5.45
N PHE A 196 2.04 -16.85 5.00
CA PHE A 196 3.46 -16.81 5.34
C PHE A 196 3.73 -16.94 6.84
N PHE A 197 2.87 -16.35 7.68
CA PHE A 197 2.99 -16.39 9.15
C PHE A 197 2.06 -17.41 9.81
N SER A 198 1.55 -18.38 9.05
CA SER A 198 0.62 -19.41 9.57
C SER A 198 1.24 -20.34 10.63
N ASP A 199 2.55 -20.56 10.58
CA ASP A 199 3.28 -21.43 11.51
C ASP A 199 3.64 -20.75 12.84
N ILE A 200 3.32 -19.46 13.02
CA ILE A 200 3.58 -18.77 14.27
C ILE A 200 2.74 -19.41 15.40
N PRO A 201 3.31 -19.64 16.59
CA PRO A 201 2.56 -20.18 17.71
C PRO A 201 1.30 -19.34 17.98
N LYS A 202 0.14 -20.02 18.05
CA LYS A 202 -1.17 -19.39 18.25
C LYS A 202 -1.65 -18.48 17.11
N ALA A 203 -1.08 -18.60 15.91
CA ALA A 203 -1.73 -18.08 14.73
C ALA A 203 -3.09 -18.78 14.55
N ILE A 204 -4.13 -17.99 14.33
CA ILE A 204 -5.50 -18.48 14.21
C ILE A 204 -6.01 -18.13 12.82
N ASN A 205 -6.34 -19.14 12.02
CA ASN A 205 -6.94 -18.94 10.72
C ASN A 205 -8.30 -18.23 10.85
N LEU A 206 -8.53 -17.20 10.04
CA LEU A 206 -9.73 -16.36 10.15
C LEU A 206 -11.00 -17.11 9.73
N ALA A 207 -10.96 -17.94 8.69
CA ALA A 207 -12.10 -18.77 8.29
C ALA A 207 -12.48 -19.77 9.39
N ASP A 208 -11.50 -20.52 9.91
CA ASP A 208 -11.75 -21.53 10.95
C ASP A 208 -12.33 -20.92 12.23
N SER A 209 -11.80 -19.78 12.64
CA SER A 209 -12.22 -19.11 13.87
C SER A 209 -13.56 -18.38 13.77
N THR A 210 -13.92 -17.90 12.59
CA THR A 210 -15.22 -17.24 12.34
C THR A 210 -16.33 -18.23 11.96
N GLY A 211 -15.96 -19.41 11.47
CA GLY A 211 -16.89 -20.37 10.86
C GLY A 211 -17.52 -19.86 9.56
N ILE A 212 -16.99 -18.78 8.98
CA ILE A 212 -17.44 -18.23 7.71
C ILE A 212 -17.15 -19.26 6.61
N THR A 213 -18.12 -19.46 5.72
CA THR A 213 -17.98 -20.28 4.52
C THR A 213 -17.98 -19.41 3.26
N GLU A 214 -17.61 -20.00 2.13
CA GLU A 214 -17.70 -19.34 0.82
C GLU A 214 -19.12 -18.79 0.54
N LYS A 215 -20.17 -19.49 0.98
CA LYS A 215 -21.56 -19.04 0.85
C LYS A 215 -21.87 -17.82 1.74
N ASP A 216 -21.28 -17.75 2.92
CA ASP A 216 -21.45 -16.61 3.81
C ASP A 216 -20.77 -15.37 3.21
N VAL A 217 -19.64 -15.56 2.52
CA VAL A 217 -18.94 -14.50 1.77
C VAL A 217 -19.80 -13.91 0.66
N GLU A 218 -20.52 -14.74 -0.12
CA GLU A 218 -21.48 -14.23 -1.11
C GLU A 218 -22.49 -13.28 -0.48
N THR A 219 -22.95 -13.57 0.74
CA THR A 219 -23.87 -12.71 1.49
C THR A 219 -23.16 -11.45 2.01
N ILE A 220 -21.95 -11.57 2.56
CA ILE A 220 -21.15 -10.44 3.04
C ILE A 220 -20.92 -9.38 1.94
N MET A 221 -20.73 -9.84 0.71
CA MET A 221 -20.51 -8.98 -0.45
C MET A 221 -21.79 -8.29 -0.96
N THR A 222 -22.97 -8.75 -0.54
CA THR A 222 -24.25 -8.08 -0.87
C THR A 222 -24.53 -6.88 0.02
N PHE A 223 -23.89 -6.81 1.19
CA PHE A 223 -23.96 -5.63 2.04
C PHE A 223 -23.14 -4.51 1.43
N ASP A 224 -23.64 -3.27 1.52
CA ASP A 224 -22.85 -2.09 1.18
C ASP A 224 -21.62 -2.00 2.09
N GLN A 225 -20.60 -1.23 1.68
CA GLN A 225 -19.40 -1.02 2.51
C GLN A 225 -19.75 -0.38 3.87
N ASP A 226 -20.82 0.41 3.94
CA ASP A 226 -21.27 1.08 5.16
C ASP A 226 -22.22 0.24 6.04
N ASP A 227 -22.66 -0.95 5.61
CA ASP A 227 -23.57 -1.81 6.40
C ASP A 227 -22.80 -2.74 7.35
N ASP A 228 -22.04 -2.10 8.25
CA ASP A 228 -21.30 -2.76 9.33
C ASP A 228 -22.19 -3.62 10.23
N LEU A 229 -23.46 -3.23 10.41
CA LEU A 229 -24.38 -3.92 11.30
C LEU A 229 -24.82 -5.27 10.71
N GLY A 230 -25.13 -5.32 9.41
CA GLY A 230 -25.47 -6.53 8.69
C GLY A 230 -24.33 -7.55 8.73
N ILE A 231 -23.11 -7.09 8.42
CA ILE A 231 -21.89 -7.91 8.41
C ILE A 231 -21.58 -8.43 9.82
N ARG A 232 -21.62 -7.54 10.83
CA ARG A 232 -21.40 -7.90 12.23
C ARG A 232 -22.37 -8.96 12.74
N ASN A 233 -23.65 -8.84 12.42
CA ASN A 233 -24.66 -9.80 12.83
C ASN A 233 -24.44 -11.17 12.16
N LEU A 234 -24.06 -11.18 10.87
CA LEU A 234 -23.76 -12.41 10.16
C LEU A 234 -22.55 -13.13 10.78
N ILE A 235 -21.44 -12.42 10.96
CA ILE A 235 -20.20 -12.99 11.52
C ILE A 235 -20.43 -13.50 12.95
N LYS A 236 -21.16 -12.76 13.77
CA LYS A 236 -21.52 -13.22 15.12
C LYS A 236 -22.33 -14.53 15.07
N ASN A 237 -23.31 -14.60 14.18
CA ASN A 237 -24.15 -15.79 14.04
C ASN A 237 -23.37 -17.00 13.50
N THR A 238 -22.35 -16.81 12.65
CA THR A 238 -21.49 -17.92 12.19
C THR A 238 -20.55 -18.37 13.30
N MET A 239 -19.97 -17.44 14.05
CA MET A 239 -19.12 -17.74 15.21
C MET A 239 -19.87 -18.52 16.29
N ASP A 240 -21.11 -18.11 16.62
CA ASP A 240 -21.94 -18.79 17.62
C ASP A 240 -22.31 -20.23 17.21
N LYS A 241 -22.27 -20.53 15.91
CA LYS A 241 -22.54 -21.87 15.34
C LYS A 241 -21.28 -22.69 15.09
N SER A 242 -20.10 -22.06 15.17
CA SER A 242 -18.83 -22.73 14.93
C SER A 242 -18.58 -23.78 16.02
N SER A 243 -18.08 -24.95 15.61
CA SER A 243 -17.62 -26.00 16.52
C SER A 243 -16.31 -25.61 17.22
N ILE A 244 -15.63 -24.59 16.70
CA ILE A 244 -14.42 -24.01 17.25
C ILE A 244 -14.85 -22.84 18.15
N LYS A 245 -14.60 -22.94 19.46
CA LYS A 245 -14.83 -21.82 20.37
C LYS A 245 -14.02 -20.62 19.91
N SER A 246 -14.63 -19.43 19.89
CA SER A 246 -13.93 -18.22 19.44
C SER A 246 -12.64 -18.00 20.23
N PHE A 247 -11.53 -17.83 19.52
CA PHE A 247 -10.21 -17.61 20.11
C PHE A 247 -9.92 -16.12 20.37
N PHE A 248 -10.75 -15.23 19.85
CA PHE A 248 -10.62 -13.77 19.95
C PHE A 248 -12.00 -13.09 19.97
N ASN A 249 -12.02 -11.79 20.25
CA ASN A 249 -13.23 -10.97 20.31
C ASN A 249 -13.94 -10.92 18.94
N ASN A 250 -15.26 -11.04 18.92
CA ASN A 250 -16.08 -10.88 17.73
C ASN A 250 -15.82 -9.55 17.01
N ASP A 251 -15.50 -8.48 17.73
CA ASP A 251 -15.18 -7.18 17.12
C ASP A 251 -13.92 -7.25 16.25
N VAL A 252 -12.87 -7.96 16.71
CA VAL A 252 -11.63 -8.20 15.94
C VAL A 252 -11.96 -9.00 14.68
N ALA A 253 -12.83 -10.01 14.79
CA ALA A 253 -13.28 -10.83 13.66
C ALA A 253 -13.92 -9.98 12.57
N VAL A 254 -14.88 -9.16 12.99
CA VAL A 254 -15.66 -8.29 12.12
C VAL A 254 -14.74 -7.26 11.45
N SER A 255 -13.91 -6.57 12.24
CA SER A 255 -12.95 -5.60 11.70
C SER A 255 -11.97 -6.25 10.71
N SER A 256 -11.52 -7.47 10.96
CA SER A 256 -10.63 -8.18 10.03
C SER A 256 -11.31 -8.51 8.70
N VAL A 257 -12.56 -9.00 8.75
CA VAL A 257 -13.32 -9.31 7.54
C VAL A 257 -13.68 -8.04 6.76
N LEU A 258 -14.07 -6.97 7.44
CA LEU A 258 -14.33 -5.67 6.81
C LEU A 258 -13.07 -5.14 6.12
N ARG A 259 -11.92 -5.22 6.79
CA ARG A 259 -10.63 -4.79 6.23
C ARG A 259 -10.25 -5.59 4.98
N LEU A 260 -10.48 -6.90 4.98
CA LEU A 260 -10.25 -7.73 3.79
C LEU A 260 -11.27 -7.44 2.68
N LYS A 261 -12.51 -7.09 3.03
CA LYS A 261 -13.55 -6.67 2.06
C LYS A 261 -13.20 -5.34 1.41
N GLU A 262 -12.68 -4.36 2.17
CA GLU A 262 -12.24 -3.05 1.67
C GLU A 262 -11.18 -3.17 0.56
N ARG A 263 -10.27 -4.16 0.69
CA ARG A 263 -9.21 -4.43 -0.30
C ARG A 263 -9.75 -4.92 -1.65
N LEU A 264 -11.03 -5.29 -1.74
CA LEU A 264 -11.61 -5.91 -2.93
C LEU A 264 -12.57 -4.98 -3.64
N SER A 265 -12.39 -4.83 -4.95
CA SER A 265 -13.30 -4.10 -5.84
C SER A 265 -14.58 -4.88 -6.16
N ASN A 266 -15.22 -5.48 -5.14
CA ASN A 266 -16.47 -6.26 -5.21
C ASN A 266 -16.38 -7.69 -5.78
N ASN A 267 -15.30 -8.44 -5.54
CA ASN A 267 -15.17 -9.84 -5.97
C ASN A 267 -15.33 -10.86 -4.80
N PRO A 268 -16.48 -11.57 -4.68
CA PRO A 268 -16.71 -12.49 -3.57
C PRO A 268 -15.77 -13.69 -3.50
N ASN A 269 -15.40 -14.26 -4.64
CA ASN A 269 -14.49 -15.42 -4.67
C ASN A 269 -13.12 -15.07 -4.07
N SER A 270 -12.70 -13.82 -4.26
CA SER A 270 -11.45 -13.29 -3.72
C SER A 270 -11.52 -13.04 -2.22
N LEU A 271 -12.68 -12.59 -1.71
CA LEU A 271 -12.84 -12.41 -0.26
C LEU A 271 -12.75 -13.74 0.48
N TRP A 272 -13.32 -14.81 -0.09
CA TRP A 272 -13.17 -16.15 0.49
C TRP A 272 -11.70 -16.59 0.51
N GLN A 273 -10.97 -16.39 -0.59
CA GLN A 273 -9.55 -16.72 -0.65
C GLN A 273 -8.73 -15.95 0.38
N LEU A 274 -9.03 -14.66 0.59
CA LEU A 274 -8.41 -13.85 1.64
C LEU A 274 -8.73 -14.40 3.03
N ILE A 275 -10.01 -14.53 3.38
CA ILE A 275 -10.42 -14.99 4.72
C ILE A 275 -9.82 -16.37 5.03
N ASN A 276 -9.72 -17.26 4.04
CA ASN A 276 -9.17 -18.60 4.22
C ASN A 276 -7.63 -18.65 4.32
N ARG A 277 -6.92 -17.60 3.90
CA ARG A 277 -5.45 -17.53 3.93
C ARG A 277 -4.89 -16.56 4.95
N TYR A 278 -5.75 -15.76 5.57
CA TYR A 278 -5.35 -14.81 6.59
C TYR A 278 -5.51 -15.37 8.00
N TYR A 279 -4.58 -14.96 8.86
CA TYR A 279 -4.47 -15.38 10.25
C TYR A 279 -4.47 -14.16 11.16
N LEU A 280 -4.93 -14.37 12.38
CA LEU A 280 -4.79 -13.42 13.47
C LEU A 280 -3.74 -13.95 14.45
N VAL A 281 -2.77 -13.09 14.77
CA VAL A 281 -1.72 -13.38 15.74
C VAL A 281 -1.71 -12.29 16.81
N GLU A 282 -1.79 -12.68 18.09
CA GLU A 282 -1.78 -11.72 19.19
C GLU A 282 -0.48 -10.88 19.16
N LYS A 283 -0.60 -9.55 19.33
CA LYS A 283 0.50 -8.58 19.23
C LYS A 283 1.75 -9.04 19.98
N THR A 284 1.60 -9.33 21.27
CA THR A 284 2.72 -9.70 22.14
C THR A 284 3.39 -10.99 21.69
N VAL A 285 2.59 -11.95 21.18
CA VAL A 285 3.09 -13.24 20.69
C VAL A 285 3.89 -13.03 19.41
N PHE A 286 3.33 -12.26 18.46
CA PHE A 286 3.98 -12.03 17.18
C PHE A 286 5.26 -11.21 17.32
N GLU A 287 5.22 -10.08 18.03
CA GLU A 287 6.41 -9.25 18.23
C GLU A 287 7.53 -10.01 18.95
N ASN A 288 7.18 -10.84 19.94
CA ASN A 288 8.17 -11.66 20.64
C ASN A 288 8.75 -12.74 19.74
N TYR A 289 7.92 -13.41 18.94
CA TYR A 289 8.37 -14.39 17.96
C TYR A 289 9.36 -13.77 16.98
N VAL A 290 8.97 -12.65 16.36
CA VAL A 290 9.79 -11.95 15.37
C VAL A 290 11.13 -11.51 15.95
N ARG A 291 11.13 -10.94 17.17
CA ARG A 291 12.37 -10.56 17.85
C ARG A 291 13.29 -11.77 18.06
N VAL A 292 12.77 -12.87 18.62
CA VAL A 292 13.58 -14.05 18.93
C VAL A 292 14.14 -14.69 17.65
N ILE A 293 13.33 -14.77 16.59
CA ILE A 293 13.78 -15.31 15.31
C ILE A 293 14.83 -14.40 14.67
N ALA A 294 14.63 -13.08 14.66
CA ALA A 294 15.62 -12.14 14.13
C ALA A 294 16.96 -12.23 14.88
N GLU A 295 16.93 -12.31 16.21
CA GLU A 295 18.13 -12.51 17.04
C GLU A 295 18.88 -13.81 16.70
N SER A 296 18.17 -14.87 16.27
CA SER A 296 18.80 -16.14 15.88
C SER A 296 19.64 -16.08 14.60
N PHE A 297 19.55 -14.98 13.85
CA PHE A 297 20.34 -14.74 12.63
C PHE A 297 21.49 -13.75 12.82
N ILE A 298 21.68 -13.24 14.04
CA ILE A 298 22.81 -12.36 14.38
C ILE A 298 23.94 -13.27 14.92
N ASP A 299 24.82 -13.71 14.02
CA ASP A 299 26.05 -14.45 14.36
C ASP A 299 27.12 -13.54 15.00
#